data_AF-A0A0H4C9A0-F1
#
_entry.id   AF-A0A0H4C9A0-F1
#
_cell.length_a   1.000
_cell.length_b   1.000
_cell.length_c   1.000
_cell.angle_alpha   90.00
_cell.angle_beta   90.00
_cell.angle_gamma   90.00
#
_symmetry.space_group_name_H-M   'P 1'
#
loop_
_entity.id
_entity.type
_entity.pdbx_description
1 polymer ?
#
loop_
_entity_poly.entity_id
_entity_poly.type
_entity_poly.pdbx_seq_one_letter_code
_entity_poly.pdbx_strand_id
1 'polypeptide(L)' 'MRISSIAKSIVAGISAGAAAAVAAVQDNVVTTGEGVTIVLAVLGAWGITYAVPNRPSQGA' A
#
# COMPACT_ATOMS: atom_id res chain seq x y z
N MET A 1 19.77 8.48 5.78
CA MET A 1 18.66 9.11 5.02
C MET A 1 17.39 9.06 5.86
N ARG A 2 16.74 10.20 6.12
CA ARG A 2 15.49 10.28 6.91
C ARG A 2 14.31 10.39 5.94
N ILE A 3 13.82 9.27 5.42
CA ILE A 3 12.53 9.28 4.71
C ILE A 3 11.44 9.50 5.75
N SER A 4 10.63 10.54 5.56
CA SER A 4 9.49 10.85 6.43
C SER A 4 8.51 9.69 6.42
N SER A 5 7.93 9.34 7.58
CA SER A 5 6.96 8.24 7.70
C SER A 5 5.75 8.43 6.78
N ILE A 6 5.38 9.69 6.49
CA ILE A 6 4.30 10.04 5.57
C ILE A 6 4.69 9.71 4.11
N ALA A 7 5.93 10.00 3.72
CA ALA A 7 6.41 9.65 2.39
C ALA A 7 6.44 8.13 2.21
N LYS A 8 6.82 7.37 3.25
CA LYS A 8 6.80 5.90 3.24
C LYS A 8 5.39 5.35 3.03
N SER A 9 4.37 5.88 3.71
CA SER A 9 2.99 5.41 3.56
C SER A 9 2.38 5.80 2.21
N ILE A 10 2.65 7.01 1.71
CA ILE A 10 2.17 7.44 0.38
C ILE A 10 2.75 6.53 -0.70
N VAL A 11 4.07 6.31 -0.69
CA VAL A 11 4.73 5.45 -1.69
C VAL A 11 4.20 4.03 -1.61
N ALA A 12 4.08 3.45 -0.42
CA ALA A 12 3.56 2.09 -0.27
C ALA A 12 2.11 1.94 -0.76
N GLY A 13 1.24 2.90 -0.44
CA GLY A 13 -0.16 2.89 -0.88
C GLY A 13 -0.27 3.02 -2.39
N ILE A 14 0.47 3.95 -3.01
CA ILE A 14 0.47 4.13 -4.47
C ILE A 14 1.02 2.89 -5.17
N SER A 15 2.13 2.31 -4.70
CA SER A 15 2.70 1.10 -5.31
C SER A 15 1.74 -0.09 -5.23
N ALA A 16 1.11 -0.31 -4.08
CA ALA A 16 0.15 -1.40 -3.90
C ALA A 16 -1.11 -1.21 -4.74
N GLY A 17 -1.67 0.01 -4.73
CA GLY A 17 -2.84 0.35 -5.54
C GLY A 17 -2.55 0.26 -7.04
N ALA A 18 -1.38 0.72 -7.50
CA ALA A 18 -0.97 0.61 -8.90
C ALA A 18 -0.80 -0.84 -9.34
N ALA A 19 -0.18 -1.69 -8.51
CA ALA A 19 -0.03 -3.11 -8.81
C ALA A 19 -1.38 -3.81 -8.95
N ALA A 20 -2.33 -3.52 -8.05
CA ALA A 20 -3.68 -4.08 -8.11
C ALA A 20 -4.49 -3.52 -9.29
N ALA A 21 -4.29 -2.26 -9.65
CA ALA A 21 -4.94 -1.64 -10.82
C ALA A 21 -4.45 -2.24 -12.15
N VAL A 22 -3.19 -2.67 -12.25
CA VAL A 22 -2.68 -3.37 -13.45
C VAL A 22 -3.46 -4.65 -13.72
N ALA A 23 -3.78 -5.43 -12.67
CA ALA A 23 -4.59 -6.64 -12.82
C ALA A 23 -5.97 -6.30 -13.41
N ALA A 24 -6.62 -5.25 -12.91
CA ALA A 24 -7.93 -4.82 -13.42
C ALA A 24 -7.89 -4.25 -14.85
N VAL A 25 -6.77 -3.64 -15.25
CA VAL A 25 -6.57 -3.20 -16.64
C VAL A 25 -6.37 -4.38 -17.58
N GLN A 26 -5.71 -5.45 -17.14
CA GLN A 26 -5.54 -6.68 -17.93
C GLN A 26 -6.88 -7.36 -18.21
N ASP A 27 -7.83 -7.25 -17.29
CA ASP A 27 -9.16 -7.85 -17.40
C ASP A 27 -10.18 -6.98 -18.16
N ASN A 28 -9.77 -5.80 -18.68
CA ASN A 28 -10.56 -4.84 -19.48
C ASN A 28 -11.83 -4.27 -18.80
N VAL A 29 -12.19 -4.73 -17.61
CA VAL A 29 -13.36 -4.30 -16.85
C VAL A 29 -12.95 -4.26 -15.38
N VAL A 30 -13.16 -3.12 -14.73
CA VAL A 30 -13.02 -3.02 -13.28
C VAL A 30 -14.34 -3.45 -12.65
N THR A 31 -14.36 -4.66 -12.11
CA THR A 31 -15.51 -5.19 -11.36
C THR A 31 -15.50 -4.69 -9.91
N THR A 32 -16.65 -4.80 -9.23
CA THR A 32 -16.76 -4.46 -7.82
C THR A 32 -15.78 -5.26 -6.95
N GLY A 33 -15.52 -6.53 -7.30
CA GLY A 33 -14.56 -7.39 -6.59
C GLY A 33 -13.12 -6.89 -6.70
N GLU A 34 -12.74 -6.39 -7.88
CA GLU A 34 -11.39 -5.83 -8.09
C GLU A 34 -11.23 -4.48 -7.40
N GLY A 35 -12.28 -3.64 -7.39
CA GLY A 35 -12.29 -2.41 -6.60
C GLY A 35 -12.03 -2.67 -5.11
N VAL A 36 -12.70 -3.68 -4.54
CA VAL A 36 -12.47 -4.11 -3.15
C VAL A 36 -11.05 -4.63 -2.96
N THR A 37 -10.54 -5.42 -3.90
CA THR A 37 -9.18 -5.98 -3.85
C THR A 37 -8.12 -4.88 -3.86
N ILE A 38 -8.28 -3.87 -4.71
CA ILE A 38 -7.39 -2.70 -4.77
C ILE A 38 -7.39 -1.96 -3.42
N VAL A 39 -8.58 -1.69 -2.85
CA VAL A 39 -8.69 -1.02 -1.55
C VAL A 39 -8.03 -1.84 -0.44
N LEU A 40 -8.29 -3.14 -0.39
CA LEU A 40 -7.67 -4.05 0.59
C LEU A 40 -6.15 -4.10 0.42
N ALA A 41 -5.62 -4.07 -0.80
CA ALA A 41 -4.19 -4.03 -1.08
C ALA A 41 -3.55 -2.74 -0.56
N VAL A 42 -4.20 -1.58 -0.78
CA VAL A 42 -3.73 -0.29 -0.25
C VAL A 42 -3.77 -0.28 1.27
N LEU A 43 -4.86 -0.74 1.89
CA LEU A 43 -4.99 -0.82 3.34
C LEU A 43 -3.97 -1.79 3.96
N GLY A 44 -3.73 -2.95 3.32
CA GLY A 44 -2.69 -3.89 3.73
C GLY A 44 -1.30 -3.27 3.66
N ALA A 45 -0.99 -2.55 2.58
CA ALA A 45 0.28 -1.85 2.45
C ALA A 45 0.48 -0.78 3.52
N TRP A 46 -0.57 0.00 3.83
CA TRP A 46 -0.52 0.96 4.93
C TRP A 46 -0.36 0.29 6.30
N GLY A 47 -1.07 -0.81 6.54
CA GLY A 47 -0.91 -1.64 7.73
C GLY A 47 0.54 -2.10 7.91
N ILE A 48 1.19 -2.58 6.85
CA ILE A 48 2.60 -2.97 6.87
C ILE A 48 3.51 -1.77 7.10
N THR A 49 3.25 -0.61 6.48
CA THR A 49 4.07 0.60 6.74
C THR A 49 3.99 1.09 8.18
N TYR A 50 2.86 0.89 8.84
CA TYR A 50 2.69 1.20 10.26
C TYR A 50 3.36 0.13 11.15
N ALA A 51 3.18 -1.16 10.83
CA ALA A 51 3.74 -2.28 11.56
C ALA A 51 5.27 -2.37 11.48
N VAL A 52 5.89 -1.79 10.45
CA VAL A 52 7.35 -1.77 10.26
C VAL A 52 7.87 -0.32 10.33
N PRO A 53 8.15 0.21 11.54
CA PRO A 53 8.68 1.55 11.70
C PRO A 53 10.08 1.69 11.08
N ASN A 54 10.36 2.86 10.49
CA ASN A 54 11.69 3.16 9.90
C ASN A 54 12.76 3.52 10.96
N ARG A 55 12.39 3.51 12.24
CA ARG A 55 13.31 3.60 13.37
C ARG A 55 13.16 2.31 14.17
N PRO A 56 14.25 1.66 14.61
CA PRO A 56 14.13 0.64 15.64
C PRO A 56 13.35 1.27 16.79
N SER A 57 12.32 0.58 17.28
CA SER A 57 11.71 0.96 18.56
C SER A 57 12.86 1.09 19.53
N GLN A 58 13.05 2.27 20.11
CA GLN A 58 14.08 2.47 21.12
C GLN A 58 13.62 1.61 22.29
N GLY A 59 14.14 0.37 22.33
CA GLY A 59 13.86 -0.60 23.37
C GLY A 59 14.17 0.05 24.71
N ALA A 60 13.23 -0.11 25.63
CA ALA A 60 13.38 0.27 27.03
C ALA A 60 14.59 -0.44 27.67
#